data_AF-A0A6P1AGT1-F1
#
_entry.id   AF-A0A6P1AGT1-F1
#
_cell.length_a   1.000
_cell.length_b   1.000
_cell.length_c   1.000
_cell.angle_alpha   90.00
_cell.angle_beta   90.00
_cell.angle_gamma   90.00
#
_symmetry.space_group_name_H-M   'P 1'
#
loop_
_entity.id
_entity.type
_entity.pdbx_description
1 polymer ?
#
loop_
_entity_poly.entity_id
_entity_poly.type
_entity_poly.pdbx_seq_one_letter_code
_entity_poly.pdbx_strand_id
1 'polypeptide(L)'
;MKQQEKLDWYSPYEEIADLRSELDRAYLSLYQLRQENIQLRQEIAYLKRNLPQQTKKRSTQIRKRTKPKRKSRSKINYKQVRFYLNLIQIFFQGGWLVSYGIIKIIVLSLRGCWWFLAKLSELIVLIFRAGWWIFSRLILSLFFPAQAEIKANSAQVTAASSPAQATSNYAPSVPRQKAKSSDRGIFGKLMTIVALLAAIATLAILPKLERNLVPPTIAPSSVPTPKLRMENGELVYNATIAPNFQASQNLQTVVDEVVSLAASKKLTQAGLSVTLINVNSGEIAGYQQEQFRYPASVVKLFWLVAFSGQLEAGLLTPEQQLMTDLQKMVTESENDAASRIIDAVTNTEPGGELTGEEYQTWLKKRTQINRFFQKAGYQNLDIAHKTYPILYLNQQKPTGRERQMRQTANGVLRNLITTEQAARLMYEIVTRRAIS
;
A
#
# COMPACT_ATOMS: atom_id res chain seq x y z
N MET A 1 19.68 -19.69 53.95
CA MET A 1 19.03 -18.52 53.33
C MET A 1 19.90 -18.01 52.18
N LYS A 2 19.51 -18.20 50.93
CA LYS A 2 19.93 -17.36 49.80
C LYS A 2 18.72 -17.13 48.91
N GLN A 3 18.39 -15.86 48.73
CA GLN A 3 17.25 -15.36 47.98
C GLN A 3 17.36 -15.73 46.50
N GLN A 4 16.22 -16.11 45.94
CA GLN A 4 16.03 -16.43 44.54
C GLN A 4 15.58 -15.14 43.85
N GLU A 5 16.46 -14.54 43.06
CA GLU A 5 16.20 -13.31 42.31
C GLU A 5 15.57 -13.69 40.97
N LYS A 6 14.29 -13.39 40.82
CA LYS A 6 13.47 -13.66 39.63
C LYS A 6 13.75 -12.53 38.62
N LEU A 7 14.62 -12.77 37.64
CA LEU A 7 14.85 -11.86 36.52
C LEU A 7 13.76 -12.06 35.46
N ASP A 8 12.76 -11.18 35.45
CA ASP A 8 11.81 -11.00 34.34
C ASP A 8 12.58 -10.48 33.12
N TRP A 9 12.80 -11.36 32.14
CA TRP A 9 13.22 -10.94 30.81
C TRP A 9 11.99 -10.55 29.99
N TYR A 10 11.65 -9.26 30.01
CA TYR A 10 10.68 -8.69 29.08
C TYR A 10 11.27 -8.77 27.66
N SER A 11 10.62 -9.56 26.80
CA SER A 11 11.09 -9.86 25.45
C SER A 11 10.61 -8.76 24.48
N PRO A 12 11.49 -8.17 23.65
CA PRO A 12 11.11 -7.17 22.63
C PRO A 12 10.02 -7.66 21.65
N TYR A 13 9.76 -8.97 21.61
CA TYR A 13 8.71 -9.58 20.79
C TYR A 13 7.30 -9.43 21.39
N GLU A 14 7.16 -9.32 22.72
CA GLU A 14 5.86 -9.06 23.36
C GLU A 14 5.41 -7.61 23.12
N GLU A 15 6.33 -6.65 23.21
CA GLU A 15 6.05 -5.24 22.91
C GLU A 15 5.62 -5.05 21.44
N ILE A 16 6.22 -5.79 20.51
CA ILE A 16 5.80 -5.79 19.09
C ILE A 16 4.41 -6.42 18.90
N ALA A 17 4.09 -7.48 19.65
CA ALA A 17 2.78 -8.13 19.58
C ALA A 17 1.67 -7.24 20.14
N ASP A 18 1.93 -6.57 21.26
CA ASP A 18 1.00 -5.62 21.87
C ASP A 18 0.78 -4.39 20.99
N LEU A 19 1.85 -3.83 20.40
CA LEU A 19 1.74 -2.73 19.44
C LEU A 19 0.94 -3.12 18.19
N ARG A 20 1.05 -4.36 17.70
CA ARG A 20 0.21 -4.87 16.60
C ARG A 20 -1.26 -4.98 17.02
N SER A 21 -1.53 -5.51 18.20
CA SER A 21 -2.89 -5.63 18.76
C SER A 21 -3.54 -4.25 18.98
N GLU A 22 -2.78 -3.26 19.43
CA GLU A 22 -3.25 -1.87 19.52
C GLU A 22 -3.52 -1.25 18.15
N LEU A 23 -2.65 -1.50 17.16
CA LEU A 23 -2.85 -1.03 15.80
C LEU A 23 -4.11 -1.65 15.17
N ASP A 24 -4.36 -2.94 15.38
CA ASP A 24 -5.55 -3.64 14.88
C ASP A 24 -6.84 -3.09 15.52
N ARG A 25 -6.82 -2.79 16.83
CA ARG A 25 -7.95 -2.14 17.53
C ARG A 25 -8.20 -0.72 17.03
N ALA A 26 -7.14 0.05 16.80
CA ALA A 26 -7.25 1.39 16.23
C ALA A 26 -7.82 1.35 14.81
N TYR A 27 -7.41 0.36 14.01
CA TYR A 27 -7.92 0.14 12.67
C TYR A 27 -9.41 -0.21 12.66
N LEU A 28 -9.84 -1.14 13.52
CA LEU A 28 -11.26 -1.48 13.69
C LEU A 28 -12.11 -0.28 14.11
N SER A 29 -11.59 0.55 15.02
CA SER A 29 -12.26 1.77 15.48
C SER A 29 -12.40 2.80 14.35
N LEU A 30 -11.35 3.02 13.55
CA LEU A 30 -11.39 3.89 12.39
C LEU A 30 -12.35 3.38 11.31
N TYR A 31 -12.38 2.06 11.11
CA TYR A 31 -13.31 1.43 10.18
C TYR A 31 -14.76 1.66 10.60
N GLN A 32 -15.09 1.45 11.89
CA GLN A 32 -16.42 1.69 12.42
C GLN A 32 -16.84 3.15 12.28
N LEU A 33 -15.97 4.11 12.64
CA LEU A 33 -16.22 5.54 12.47
C LEU A 33 -16.46 5.92 11.00
N ARG A 34 -15.78 5.26 10.05
CA ARG A 34 -16.00 5.47 8.62
C ARG A 34 -17.39 5.00 8.19
N GLN A 35 -17.85 3.83 8.67
CA GLN A 35 -19.19 3.33 8.38
C GLN A 35 -20.28 4.24 8.97
N GLU A 36 -20.10 4.70 10.21
CA GLU A 36 -20.99 5.68 10.84
C GLU A 36 -21.03 7.00 10.06
N ASN A 37 -19.88 7.48 9.55
CA ASN A 37 -19.83 8.68 8.72
C ASN A 37 -20.60 8.52 7.40
N ILE A 38 -20.49 7.35 6.77
CA ILE A 38 -21.24 7.02 5.54
C ILE A 38 -22.75 7.04 5.85
N GLN A 39 -23.18 6.42 6.94
CA GLN A 39 -24.59 6.39 7.35
C GLN A 39 -25.13 7.80 7.65
N LEU A 40 -24.38 8.61 8.39
CA LEU A 40 -24.74 10.01 8.67
C LEU A 40 -24.85 10.83 7.38
N ARG A 41 -23.97 10.61 6.39
CA ARG A 41 -24.05 11.29 5.09
C ARG A 41 -25.31 10.90 4.32
N GLN A 42 -25.71 9.63 4.37
CA GLN A 42 -26.95 9.16 3.78
C GLN A 42 -28.17 9.77 4.47
N GLU A 43 -28.16 9.86 5.80
CA GLU A 43 -29.23 10.48 6.58
C GLU A 43 -29.34 11.99 6.30
N ILE A 44 -28.22 12.71 6.25
CA ILE A 44 -28.19 14.12 5.84
C ILE A 44 -28.75 14.28 4.42
N ALA A 45 -28.41 13.39 3.49
CA ALA A 45 -28.92 13.43 2.13
C ALA A 45 -30.44 13.17 2.08
N TYR A 46 -30.94 12.22 2.87
CA TYR A 46 -32.37 11.95 3.02
C TYR A 46 -33.11 13.16 3.61
N LEU A 47 -32.60 13.75 4.69
CA LEU A 47 -33.19 14.94 5.32
C LEU A 47 -33.19 16.14 4.37
N LYS A 48 -32.11 16.34 3.59
CA LYS A 48 -32.06 17.41 2.58
C LYS A 48 -33.10 17.24 1.47
N ARG A 49 -33.40 16.01 1.07
CA ARG A 49 -34.43 15.73 0.06
C ARG A 49 -35.85 15.91 0.61
N ASN A 50 -36.04 15.64 1.90
CA ASN A 50 -37.35 15.66 2.54
C ASN A 50 -37.63 16.91 3.38
N LEU A 51 -36.70 17.87 3.42
CA LEU A 51 -36.97 19.18 4.02
C LEU A 51 -37.93 19.97 3.12
N PRO A 52 -39.13 20.35 3.61
CA PRO A 52 -40.03 21.18 2.83
C PRO A 52 -39.38 22.55 2.59
N GLN A 53 -39.28 22.94 1.32
CA GLN A 53 -38.98 24.31 0.91
C GLN A 53 -40.05 25.23 1.53
N GLN A 54 -39.73 25.87 2.67
CA GLN A 54 -40.54 26.98 3.17
C GLN A 54 -40.41 28.15 2.20
N THR A 55 -41.28 28.18 1.21
CA THR A 55 -41.49 29.32 0.33
C THR A 55 -41.90 30.53 1.16
N LYS A 56 -41.09 31.60 1.09
CA LYS A 56 -41.44 32.94 1.54
C LYS A 56 -42.67 33.42 0.77
N LYS A 57 -43.87 33.17 1.28
CA LYS A 57 -45.07 33.98 1.06
C LYS A 57 -45.99 33.80 2.27
N ARG A 58 -46.07 34.82 3.12
CA ARG A 58 -47.22 34.99 4.01
C ARG A 58 -47.76 36.40 3.85
N SER A 59 -48.76 36.46 2.96
CA SER A 59 -49.85 37.42 3.01
C SER A 59 -50.54 37.36 4.38
N THR A 60 -50.93 38.54 4.80
CA THR A 60 -51.77 38.86 5.94
C THR A 60 -53.11 38.15 5.84
N GLN A 61 -53.41 37.24 6.75
CA GLN A 61 -54.80 36.99 7.15
C GLN A 61 -54.88 36.54 8.59
N ILE A 62 -55.49 37.42 9.37
CA ILE A 62 -55.82 37.27 10.79
C ILE A 62 -56.95 36.25 10.90
N ARG A 63 -56.71 35.15 11.62
CA ARG A 63 -57.80 34.36 12.20
C ARG A 63 -57.41 33.89 13.61
N LYS A 64 -58.08 34.49 14.60
CA LYS A 64 -58.02 34.10 16.02
C LYS A 64 -58.62 32.70 16.18
N ARG A 65 -57.90 31.76 16.80
CA ARG A 65 -58.46 30.79 17.76
C ARG A 65 -57.39 29.96 18.49
N THR A 66 -57.40 30.13 19.83
CA THR A 66 -57.17 29.19 20.94
C THR A 66 -55.93 28.28 21.00
N LYS A 67 -55.11 28.52 22.03
CA LYS A 67 -53.97 27.73 22.52
C LYS A 67 -54.41 26.38 23.10
N PRO A 68 -53.55 25.34 23.00
CA PRO A 68 -53.26 24.46 24.14
C PRO A 68 -51.77 24.45 24.51
N LYS A 69 -51.51 23.83 25.66
CA LYS A 69 -50.45 24.14 26.66
C LYS A 69 -49.00 23.89 26.21
N ARG A 70 -48.12 24.82 26.60
CA ARG A 70 -46.65 24.73 26.57
C ARG A 70 -46.16 23.66 27.56
N LYS A 71 -45.38 22.69 27.09
CA LYS A 71 -44.28 22.10 27.88
C LYS A 71 -43.00 22.91 27.61
N SER A 72 -42.33 23.28 28.69
CA SER A 72 -41.10 24.10 28.71
C SER A 72 -39.98 23.47 27.89
N ARG A 73 -39.51 24.17 26.85
CA ARG A 73 -38.18 23.94 26.24
C ARG A 73 -37.30 25.10 26.65
N SER A 74 -36.11 24.79 27.19
CA SER A 74 -35.09 25.77 27.55
C SER A 74 -34.77 26.66 26.36
N LYS A 75 -34.85 27.99 26.58
CA LYS A 75 -34.50 28.98 25.55
C LYS A 75 -32.99 28.98 25.39
N ILE A 76 -32.50 28.45 24.27
CA ILE A 76 -31.10 28.62 23.86
C ILE A 76 -30.85 30.13 23.67
N ASN A 77 -29.85 30.66 24.38
CA ASN A 77 -29.47 32.06 24.32
C ASN A 77 -28.68 32.33 23.03
N TYR A 78 -29.38 32.74 21.97
CA TYR A 78 -28.81 33.01 20.66
C TYR A 78 -27.69 34.05 20.65
N LYS A 79 -27.62 34.95 21.64
CA LYS A 79 -26.49 35.89 21.78
C LYS A 79 -25.20 35.18 22.16
N GLN A 80 -25.28 34.17 23.02
CA GLN A 80 -24.13 33.41 23.47
C GLN A 80 -23.59 32.49 22.35
N VAL A 81 -24.47 31.85 21.59
CA VAL A 81 -24.08 31.05 20.41
C VAL A 81 -23.41 31.91 19.35
N ARG A 82 -23.94 33.12 19.09
CA ARG A 82 -23.35 34.06 18.13
C ARG A 82 -21.98 34.58 18.57
N PHE A 83 -21.77 34.76 19.86
CA PHE A 83 -20.48 35.14 20.44
C PHE A 83 -19.41 34.06 20.19
N TYR A 84 -19.73 32.79 20.46
CA TYR A 84 -18.80 31.68 20.20
C TYR A 84 -18.51 31.47 18.71
N LEU A 85 -19.50 31.63 17.83
CA LEU A 85 -19.30 31.54 16.37
C LEU A 85 -18.36 32.65 15.85
N ASN A 86 -18.51 33.88 16.35
CA ASN A 86 -17.60 34.98 16.00
C ASN A 86 -16.17 34.73 16.54
N LEU A 87 -16.03 34.15 17.74
CA LEU A 87 -14.72 33.78 18.30
C LEU A 87 -14.00 32.73 17.43
N ILE A 88 -14.75 31.71 16.97
CA ILE A 88 -14.24 30.67 16.06
C ILE A 88 -13.84 31.29 14.72
N GLN A 89 -14.63 32.21 14.19
CA GLN A 89 -14.34 32.87 12.91
C GLN A 89 -13.07 33.74 12.97
N ILE A 90 -12.84 34.45 14.09
CA ILE A 90 -11.61 35.21 14.34
C ILE A 90 -10.39 34.28 14.46
N PHE A 91 -10.54 33.13 15.13
CA PHE A 91 -9.49 32.11 15.25
C PHE A 91 -9.09 31.52 13.88
N PHE A 92 -10.07 31.28 13.01
CA PHE A 92 -9.82 30.75 11.66
C PHE A 92 -9.22 31.78 10.69
N GLN A 93 -9.49 33.08 10.86
CA GLN A 93 -8.98 34.12 9.96
C GLN A 93 -7.60 34.66 10.38
N GLY A 94 -7.26 34.67 11.67
CA GLY A 94 -5.98 35.20 12.17
C GLY A 94 -4.85 34.16 12.32
N GLY A 95 -5.19 32.91 12.68
CA GLY A 95 -4.18 31.88 12.97
C GLY A 95 -3.38 31.41 11.75
N TRP A 96 -3.99 31.49 10.55
CA TRP A 96 -3.43 30.92 9.33
C TRP A 96 -2.13 31.59 8.88
N LEU A 97 -1.99 32.91 9.04
CA LEU A 97 -0.79 33.65 8.62
C LEU A 97 0.40 33.42 9.55
N VAL A 98 0.16 33.31 10.86
CA VAL A 98 1.21 33.04 11.86
C VAL A 98 1.71 31.59 11.74
N SER A 99 0.79 30.63 11.58
CA SER A 99 1.16 29.22 11.38
C SER A 99 1.90 29.00 10.05
N TYR A 100 1.50 29.67 8.97
CA TYR A 100 2.19 29.58 7.68
C TYR A 100 3.62 30.15 7.74
N GLY A 101 3.81 31.29 8.43
CA GLY A 101 5.14 31.87 8.65
C GLY A 101 6.08 30.94 9.43
N ILE A 102 5.59 30.34 10.52
CA ILE A 102 6.37 29.42 11.36
C ILE A 102 6.71 28.13 10.59
N ILE A 103 5.76 27.55 9.86
CA ILE A 103 6.01 26.35 9.04
C ILE A 103 7.06 26.63 7.95
N LYS A 104 7.00 27.80 7.30
CA LYS A 104 7.96 28.17 6.26
C LYS A 104 9.38 28.34 6.82
N ILE A 105 9.52 28.90 8.03
CA ILE A 105 10.81 29.01 8.74
C ILE A 105 11.33 27.60 9.11
N ILE A 106 10.49 26.73 9.64
CA ILE A 106 10.88 25.35 10.00
C ILE A 106 11.32 24.57 8.76
N VAL A 107 10.59 24.66 7.65
CA VAL A 107 10.93 23.97 6.39
C VAL A 107 12.25 24.51 5.81
N LEU A 108 12.50 25.82 5.86
CA LEU A 108 13.76 26.42 5.41
C LEU A 108 14.95 25.98 6.29
N SER A 109 14.77 25.93 7.61
CA SER A 109 15.79 25.45 8.55
C SER A 109 16.09 23.96 8.38
N LEU A 110 15.06 23.13 8.17
CA LEU A 110 15.24 21.69 7.89
C LEU A 110 15.96 21.46 6.56
N ARG A 111 15.66 22.26 5.54
CA ARG A 111 16.32 22.17 4.22
C ARG A 111 17.79 22.58 4.29
N GLY A 112 18.13 23.59 5.09
CA GLY A 112 19.52 23.96 5.39
C GLY A 112 20.26 22.86 6.16
N CYS A 113 19.60 22.23 7.15
CA CYS A 113 20.16 21.13 7.91
C CYS A 113 20.41 19.89 7.03
N TRP A 114 19.48 19.58 6.11
CA TRP A 114 19.62 18.48 5.15
C TRP A 114 20.77 18.71 4.17
N TRP A 115 20.94 19.95 3.69
CA TRP A 115 22.09 20.33 2.85
C TRP A 115 23.42 20.20 3.60
N PHE A 116 23.48 20.62 4.87
CA PHE A 116 24.66 20.47 5.71
C PHE A 116 25.00 18.99 5.97
N LEU A 117 24.02 18.16 6.29
CA LEU A 117 24.20 16.71 6.48
C LEU A 117 24.67 16.01 5.20
N ALA A 118 24.16 16.41 4.03
CA ALA A 118 24.65 15.91 2.75
C ALA A 118 26.12 16.26 2.52
N LYS A 119 26.53 17.52 2.80
CA LYS A 119 27.93 17.94 2.67
C LYS A 119 28.87 17.26 3.68
N LEU A 120 28.40 17.01 4.90
CA LEU A 120 29.15 16.24 5.89
C LEU A 120 29.35 14.79 5.44
N SER A 121 28.34 14.18 4.81
CA SER A 121 28.45 12.81 4.27
C SER A 121 29.45 12.71 3.11
N GLU A 122 29.50 13.71 2.23
CA GLU A 122 30.51 13.79 1.16
C GLU A 122 31.93 13.89 1.73
N LEU A 123 32.13 14.71 2.78
CA LEU A 123 33.41 14.86 3.46
C LEU A 123 33.86 13.56 4.12
N ILE A 124 32.94 12.85 4.78
CA ILE A 124 33.21 11.54 5.40
C ILE A 124 33.67 10.54 4.33
N VAL A 125 32.96 10.45 3.21
CA VAL A 125 33.34 9.54 2.09
C VAL A 125 34.73 9.89 1.53
N LEU A 126 35.07 11.19 1.43
CA LEU A 126 36.39 11.65 1.01
C LEU A 126 37.49 11.23 1.99
N ILE A 127 37.26 11.38 3.29
CA ILE A 127 38.20 10.94 4.34
C ILE A 127 38.41 9.42 4.28
N PHE A 128 37.33 8.63 4.13
CA PHE A 128 37.43 7.18 3.97
C PHE A 128 38.18 6.76 2.71
N ARG A 129 37.98 7.46 1.58
CA ARG A 129 38.73 7.20 0.35
C ARG A 129 40.21 7.53 0.47
N ALA A 130 40.55 8.64 1.09
CA ALA A 130 41.94 9.01 1.36
C ALA A 130 42.61 8.01 2.31
N GLY A 131 41.91 7.64 3.39
CA GLY A 131 42.38 6.62 4.34
C GLY A 131 42.59 5.25 3.67
N TRP A 132 41.64 4.82 2.82
CA TRP A 132 41.75 3.58 2.05
C TRP A 132 42.91 3.61 1.07
N TRP A 133 43.14 4.74 0.40
CA TRP A 133 44.28 4.91 -0.51
C TRP A 133 45.61 4.81 0.22
N ILE A 134 45.76 5.50 1.37
CA ILE A 134 46.98 5.43 2.21
C ILE A 134 47.19 4.00 2.73
N PHE A 135 46.14 3.38 3.24
CA PHE A 135 46.19 2.00 3.75
C PHE A 135 46.57 1.00 2.66
N SER A 136 46.02 1.14 1.45
CA SER A 136 46.37 0.29 0.30
C SER A 136 47.83 0.45 -0.13
N ARG A 137 48.37 1.67 -0.09
CA ARG A 137 49.78 1.96 -0.40
C ARG A 137 50.72 1.38 0.67
N LEU A 138 50.35 1.48 1.94
CA LEU A 138 51.11 0.88 3.05
C LEU A 138 51.11 -0.65 2.96
N ILE A 139 49.97 -1.27 2.69
CA ILE A 139 49.89 -2.72 2.46
C ILE A 139 50.74 -3.13 1.25
N LEU A 140 50.61 -2.45 0.11
CA LEU A 140 51.45 -2.79 -1.06
C LEU A 140 52.95 -2.63 -0.76
N SER A 141 53.36 -1.65 0.05
CA SER A 141 54.77 -1.49 0.44
C SER A 141 55.31 -2.59 1.36
N LEU A 142 54.42 -3.28 2.10
CA LEU A 142 54.79 -4.40 2.96
C LEU A 142 54.91 -5.73 2.19
N PHE A 143 54.19 -5.89 1.08
CA PHE A 143 54.18 -7.11 0.28
C PHE A 143 55.07 -7.04 -0.98
N PHE A 144 55.49 -5.84 -1.38
CA PHE A 144 56.41 -5.63 -2.51
C PHE A 144 57.52 -4.64 -2.13
N PRO A 145 58.56 -5.06 -1.38
CA PRO A 145 59.76 -4.25 -1.28
C PRO A 145 60.33 -4.08 -2.70
N ALA A 146 60.53 -2.82 -3.10
CA ALA A 146 61.02 -2.48 -4.43
C ALA A 146 62.29 -3.28 -4.77
N GLN A 147 62.24 -4.06 -5.84
CA GLN A 147 63.43 -4.63 -6.46
C GLN A 147 64.23 -3.46 -7.06
N ALA A 148 65.27 -3.03 -6.35
CA ALA A 148 66.27 -2.12 -6.89
C ALA A 148 67.38 -2.96 -7.54
N GLU A 149 67.39 -2.97 -8.88
CA GLU A 149 68.50 -3.47 -9.69
C GLU A 149 69.74 -2.57 -9.54
N ILE A 150 70.80 -3.21 -9.04
CA ILE A 150 72.22 -3.11 -9.38
C ILE A 150 72.61 -2.01 -10.39
N LYS A 151 73.37 -1.02 -9.91
CA LYS A 151 74.54 -0.48 -10.62
C LYS A 151 75.62 -0.02 -9.64
N ALA A 152 76.86 -0.28 -10.04
CA ALA A 152 78.07 -0.38 -9.23
C ALA A 152 78.78 0.96 -8.93
N ASN A 153 79.78 0.84 -8.05
CA ASN A 153 80.88 1.76 -7.66
C ASN A 153 80.58 2.64 -6.43
N SER A 154 81.43 2.79 -5.42
CA SER A 154 82.77 2.25 -5.11
C SER A 154 83.20 2.81 -3.74
N ALA A 155 84.02 2.04 -3.00
CA ALA A 155 84.94 2.45 -1.93
C ALA A 155 84.35 2.83 -0.54
N GLN A 156 84.57 1.95 0.45
CA GLN A 156 85.48 2.15 1.63
C GLN A 156 84.73 2.82 2.80
N VAL A 157 84.68 2.30 4.04
CA VAL A 157 85.79 2.02 4.99
C VAL A 157 85.21 1.21 6.19
N THR A 158 85.91 0.13 6.58
CA THR A 158 86.13 -0.55 7.90
C THR A 158 85.20 -0.27 9.11
N ALA A 159 84.95 -1.14 10.09
CA ALA A 159 85.33 -2.52 10.43
C ALA A 159 84.58 -2.92 11.74
N ALA A 160 84.56 -4.24 11.99
CA ALA A 160 84.65 -4.92 13.28
C ALA A 160 83.41 -5.19 14.18
N SER A 161 83.33 -6.50 14.50
CA SER A 161 82.95 -7.18 15.76
C SER A 161 81.49 -7.25 16.23
N SER A 162 80.89 -8.43 16.04
CA SER A 162 80.55 -9.47 17.06
C SER A 162 79.75 -9.15 18.35
N PRO A 163 79.10 -10.16 18.97
CA PRO A 163 77.66 -10.14 19.30
C PRO A 163 77.36 -10.25 20.80
N ALA A 164 76.08 -10.11 21.22
CA ALA A 164 75.41 -10.95 22.23
C ALA A 164 74.05 -10.38 22.72
N GLN A 165 73.05 -11.27 22.71
CA GLN A 165 72.11 -11.65 23.79
C GLN A 165 71.34 -10.61 24.65
N ALA A 166 70.01 -10.87 24.69
CA ALA A 166 69.16 -11.14 25.86
C ALA A 166 68.37 -10.02 26.58
N THR A 167 67.18 -10.49 27.03
CA THR A 167 66.21 -9.94 28.01
C THR A 167 65.30 -8.79 27.55
N SER A 168 64.18 -8.49 28.19
CA SER A 168 63.00 -9.20 28.70
C SER A 168 62.02 -8.09 29.17
N ASN A 169 60.74 -8.42 29.34
CA ASN A 169 59.78 -7.79 30.23
C ASN A 169 58.93 -6.55 29.80
N TYR A 170 57.70 -6.64 30.32
CA TYR A 170 56.71 -5.64 30.71
C TYR A 170 55.54 -5.29 29.77
N ALA A 171 54.36 -5.80 30.20
CA ALA A 171 53.04 -5.28 29.89
C ALA A 171 52.70 -4.04 30.75
N PRO A 172 51.69 -3.25 30.35
CA PRO A 172 50.78 -2.69 31.33
C PRO A 172 49.28 -2.81 30.96
N SER A 173 48.49 -2.62 32.00
CA SER A 173 47.06 -2.86 32.22
C SER A 173 46.12 -1.81 31.62
N VAL A 174 44.86 -2.23 31.36
CA VAL A 174 43.75 -1.43 30.84
C VAL A 174 42.84 -0.94 31.98
N PRO A 175 42.41 0.34 32.02
CA PRO A 175 41.37 0.80 32.95
C PRO A 175 39.97 0.75 32.36
N ARG A 176 39.01 0.40 33.22
CA ARG A 176 37.56 0.23 32.98
C ARG A 176 36.83 1.57 33.22
N GLN A 177 36.12 2.11 32.21
CA GLN A 177 35.27 3.30 32.38
C GLN A 177 33.78 2.94 32.53
N LYS A 178 33.11 3.62 33.48
CA LYS A 178 31.69 3.51 33.83
C LYS A 178 30.81 4.22 32.79
N ALA A 179 29.70 3.58 32.41
CA ALA A 179 28.65 4.18 31.58
C ALA A 179 27.75 5.12 32.40
N LYS A 180 27.54 6.35 31.92
CA LYS A 180 26.52 7.29 32.39
C LYS A 180 25.19 7.02 31.66
N SER A 181 24.10 6.94 32.40
CA SER A 181 22.73 6.94 31.88
C SER A 181 22.39 8.31 31.27
N SER A 182 21.82 8.33 30.06
CA SER A 182 21.32 9.57 29.44
C SER A 182 19.80 9.67 29.56
N ASP A 183 19.33 10.81 30.05
CA ASP A 183 17.93 11.20 30.18
C ASP A 183 17.11 10.99 28.90
N ARG A 184 16.08 10.13 28.98
CA ARG A 184 15.00 10.00 27.98
C ARG A 184 13.79 10.89 28.32
N GLY A 185 13.98 11.99 29.04
CA GLY A 185 12.85 12.81 29.54
C GLY A 185 12.20 13.73 28.51
N ILE A 186 12.98 14.25 27.56
CA ILE A 186 12.55 15.37 26.70
C ILE A 186 12.54 14.95 25.22
N PHE A 187 13.56 14.22 24.78
CA PHE A 187 13.69 13.80 23.38
C PHE A 187 12.61 12.78 22.97
N GLY A 188 12.26 11.85 23.87
CA GLY A 188 11.19 10.87 23.63
C GLY A 188 9.81 11.50 23.48
N LYS A 189 9.52 12.54 24.28
CA LYS A 189 8.25 13.30 24.24
C LYS A 189 8.16 14.19 22.99
N LEU A 190 9.29 14.74 22.55
CA LEU A 190 9.37 15.54 21.33
C LEU A 190 9.10 14.69 20.09
N MET A 191 9.64 13.46 20.03
CA MET A 191 9.44 12.54 18.90
C MET A 191 7.99 12.03 18.81
N THR A 192 7.30 11.85 19.94
CA THR A 192 5.87 11.48 19.93
C THR A 192 4.99 12.62 19.41
N ILE A 193 5.30 13.87 19.77
CA ILE A 193 4.58 15.05 19.25
C ILE A 193 4.83 15.21 17.75
N VAL A 194 6.07 15.00 17.28
CA VAL A 194 6.41 15.06 15.85
C VAL A 194 5.69 13.96 15.06
N ALA A 195 5.61 12.74 15.59
CA ALA A 195 4.85 11.65 14.96
C ALA A 195 3.34 11.94 14.91
N LEU A 196 2.77 12.51 15.97
CA LEU A 196 1.36 12.89 16.02
C LEU A 196 1.04 14.03 15.04
N LEU A 197 1.92 15.03 14.92
CA LEU A 197 1.79 16.12 13.96
C LEU A 197 1.98 15.64 12.51
N ALA A 198 2.87 14.67 12.28
CA ALA A 198 3.02 14.03 10.98
C ALA A 198 1.75 13.25 10.58
N ALA A 199 1.13 12.52 11.52
CA ALA A 199 -0.12 11.79 11.29
C ALA A 199 -1.32 12.74 11.02
N ILE A 200 -1.39 13.87 11.73
CA ILE A 200 -2.41 14.91 11.50
C ILE A 200 -2.17 15.59 10.13
N ALA A 201 -0.92 15.78 9.73
CA ALA A 201 -0.58 16.32 8.41
C ALA A 201 -0.95 15.35 7.27
N THR A 202 -0.78 14.03 7.41
CA THR A 202 -1.27 13.05 6.43
C THR A 202 -2.80 13.02 6.36
N LEU A 203 -3.50 13.15 7.49
CA LEU A 203 -4.97 13.26 7.56
C LEU A 203 -5.50 14.57 6.93
N ALA A 204 -4.73 15.66 6.98
CA ALA A 204 -5.09 16.94 6.37
C ALA A 204 -4.80 17.04 4.87
N ILE A 205 -3.94 16.16 4.33
CA ILE A 205 -3.61 16.08 2.89
C ILE A 205 -4.62 15.21 2.12
N LEU A 206 -5.22 14.20 2.77
CA LEU A 206 -6.25 13.33 2.18
C LEU A 206 -7.42 14.08 1.50
N PRO A 207 -8.03 15.13 2.07
CA PRO A 207 -9.11 15.86 1.38
C PRO A 207 -8.64 16.76 0.23
N LYS A 208 -7.32 16.90 -0.01
CA LYS A 208 -6.77 17.68 -1.13
C LYS A 208 -6.49 16.87 -2.40
N LEU A 209 -6.43 15.53 -2.32
CA LEU A 209 -6.40 14.67 -3.51
C LEU A 209 -7.81 14.36 -4.07
N GLU A 210 -8.88 14.61 -3.30
CA GLU A 210 -10.26 14.38 -3.74
C GLU A 210 -10.85 15.50 -4.63
N ARG A 211 -10.06 16.53 -4.98
CA ARG A 211 -10.58 17.61 -5.84
C ARG A 211 -10.68 17.14 -7.29
N ASN A 212 -11.93 16.98 -7.73
CA ASN A 212 -12.41 16.75 -9.11
C ASN A 212 -12.45 15.31 -9.61
N LEU A 213 -12.71 14.34 -8.72
CA LEU A 213 -13.33 13.08 -9.15
C LEU A 213 -14.82 13.17 -8.83
N VAL A 214 -15.57 13.92 -9.63
CA VAL A 214 -17.02 13.65 -9.71
C VAL A 214 -17.09 12.22 -10.25
N PRO A 215 -17.64 11.23 -9.51
CA PRO A 215 -17.83 9.90 -10.05
C PRO A 215 -18.55 10.05 -11.38
N PRO A 216 -18.15 9.33 -12.45
CA PRO A 216 -18.84 9.42 -13.72
C PRO A 216 -20.34 9.29 -13.45
N THR A 217 -21.12 10.25 -13.95
CA THR A 217 -22.59 10.11 -13.93
C THR A 217 -22.90 9.07 -14.98
N ILE A 218 -22.78 7.80 -14.58
CA ILE A 218 -23.16 6.68 -15.41
C ILE A 218 -24.67 6.75 -15.47
N ALA A 219 -25.20 7.18 -16.61
CA ALA A 219 -26.62 7.05 -16.89
C ALA A 219 -27.00 5.59 -16.58
N PRO A 220 -28.13 5.34 -15.89
CA PRO A 220 -28.54 3.97 -15.59
C PRO A 220 -28.47 3.18 -16.90
N SER A 221 -27.58 2.19 -16.94
CA SER A 221 -27.39 1.37 -18.12
C SER A 221 -28.76 0.76 -18.42
N SER A 222 -29.35 1.11 -19.56
CA SER A 222 -30.61 0.51 -20.03
C SER A 222 -30.42 -0.95 -20.44
N VAL A 223 -29.16 -1.42 -20.45
CA VAL A 223 -28.81 -2.82 -20.61
C VAL A 223 -29.09 -3.54 -19.29
N PRO A 224 -30.07 -4.46 -19.22
CA PRO A 224 -30.28 -5.26 -18.02
C PRO A 224 -28.99 -6.02 -17.69
N THR A 225 -28.61 -6.05 -16.42
CA THR A 225 -27.47 -6.86 -15.98
C THR A 225 -27.73 -8.31 -16.42
N PRO A 226 -26.85 -8.91 -17.24
CA PRO A 226 -26.99 -10.31 -17.62
C PRO A 226 -27.01 -11.15 -16.35
N LYS A 227 -27.95 -12.09 -16.25
CA LYS A 227 -27.94 -13.06 -15.15
C LYS A 227 -26.79 -14.03 -15.33
N LEU A 228 -26.16 -14.40 -14.22
CA LEU A 228 -25.15 -15.46 -14.20
C LEU A 228 -25.74 -16.74 -14.78
N ARG A 229 -24.94 -17.41 -15.59
CA ARG A 229 -25.32 -18.65 -16.26
C ARG A 229 -24.40 -19.78 -15.82
N MET A 230 -24.98 -20.96 -15.74
CA MET A 230 -24.23 -22.21 -15.57
C MET A 230 -24.00 -22.83 -16.94
N GLU A 231 -22.76 -23.19 -17.24
CA GLU A 231 -22.38 -23.85 -18.48
C GLU A 231 -21.49 -25.05 -18.15
N ASN A 232 -21.99 -26.25 -18.43
CA ASN A 232 -21.35 -27.53 -18.05
C ASN A 232 -21.05 -27.64 -16.55
N GLY A 233 -21.97 -27.15 -15.70
CA GLY A 233 -21.83 -27.20 -14.23
C GLY A 233 -20.89 -26.15 -13.65
N GLU A 234 -20.34 -25.24 -14.46
CA GLU A 234 -19.48 -24.15 -14.00
C GLU A 234 -20.17 -22.80 -14.22
N LEU A 235 -19.97 -21.89 -13.27
CA LEU A 235 -20.40 -20.50 -13.41
C LEU A 235 -19.64 -19.83 -14.55
N VAL A 236 -20.32 -18.99 -15.32
CA VAL A 236 -19.73 -18.17 -16.38
C VAL A 236 -19.90 -16.70 -16.06
N TYR A 237 -18.87 -15.90 -16.34
CA TYR A 237 -18.91 -14.47 -16.12
C TYR A 237 -19.98 -13.76 -16.98
N ASN A 238 -20.68 -12.79 -16.39
CA ASN A 238 -21.87 -12.14 -16.97
C ASN A 238 -21.60 -11.36 -18.26
N ALA A 239 -20.42 -10.75 -18.41
CA ALA A 239 -20.10 -9.90 -19.56
C ALA A 239 -19.65 -10.72 -20.78
N THR A 240 -20.59 -11.50 -21.35
CA THR A 240 -20.30 -12.45 -22.45
C THR A 240 -20.04 -11.79 -23.80
N ILE A 241 -20.39 -10.50 -23.93
CA ILE A 241 -20.07 -9.68 -25.10
C ILE A 241 -19.03 -8.67 -24.66
N ALA A 242 -17.84 -8.74 -25.25
CA ALA A 242 -16.80 -7.74 -25.02
C ALA A 242 -17.33 -6.34 -25.38
N PRO A 243 -17.07 -5.30 -24.57
CA PRO A 243 -17.46 -3.95 -24.93
C PRO A 243 -16.86 -3.55 -26.29
N ASN A 244 -17.67 -2.96 -27.16
CA ASN A 244 -17.21 -2.45 -28.45
C ASN A 244 -16.49 -1.11 -28.26
N PHE A 245 -15.21 -1.16 -27.89
CA PHE A 245 -14.40 0.04 -27.71
C PHE A 245 -14.01 0.68 -29.04
N GLN A 246 -14.04 2.01 -29.11
CA GLN A 246 -13.63 2.77 -30.29
C GLN A 246 -12.24 3.36 -30.08
N ALA A 247 -11.32 3.16 -31.03
CA ALA A 247 -10.00 3.78 -30.94
C ALA A 247 -10.11 5.32 -30.93
N SER A 248 -9.30 5.99 -30.10
CA SER A 248 -9.34 7.46 -29.98
C SER A 248 -7.95 8.08 -30.05
N GLN A 249 -7.76 8.98 -31.04
CA GLN A 249 -6.51 9.70 -31.21
C GLN A 249 -6.21 10.63 -30.02
N ASN A 250 -7.25 11.22 -29.42
CA ASN A 250 -7.10 12.08 -28.25
C ASN A 250 -6.58 11.29 -27.03
N LEU A 251 -7.12 10.09 -26.79
CA LEU A 251 -6.61 9.22 -25.74
C LEU A 251 -5.22 8.70 -26.07
N GLN A 252 -4.93 8.45 -27.36
CA GLN A 252 -3.60 8.03 -27.79
C GLN A 252 -2.54 9.09 -27.48
N THR A 253 -2.83 10.38 -27.66
CA THR A 253 -1.91 11.46 -27.26
C THR A 253 -1.56 11.38 -25.76
N VAL A 254 -2.53 11.10 -24.89
CA VAL A 254 -2.27 10.93 -23.45
C VAL A 254 -1.41 9.70 -23.17
N VAL A 255 -1.67 8.59 -23.87
CA VAL A 255 -0.85 7.37 -23.76
C VAL A 255 0.59 7.65 -24.21
N ASP A 256 0.78 8.34 -25.33
CA ASP A 256 2.08 8.68 -25.88
C ASP A 256 2.86 9.62 -24.95
N GLU A 257 2.18 10.55 -24.28
CA GLU A 257 2.77 11.40 -23.24
C GLU A 257 3.27 10.58 -22.04
N VAL A 258 2.51 9.58 -21.59
CA VAL A 258 2.94 8.66 -20.50
C VAL A 258 4.16 7.86 -20.92
N VAL A 259 4.18 7.34 -22.15
CA VAL A 259 5.31 6.58 -22.70
C VAL A 259 6.55 7.47 -22.85
N SER A 260 6.37 8.72 -23.28
CA SER A 260 7.43 9.72 -23.41
C SER A 260 7.97 10.15 -22.05
N LEU A 261 7.10 10.31 -21.05
CA LEU A 261 7.48 10.59 -19.68
C LEU A 261 8.35 9.46 -19.12
N ALA A 262 7.95 8.19 -19.31
CA ALA A 262 8.76 7.04 -18.90
C ALA A 262 10.16 7.07 -19.55
N ALA A 263 10.24 7.33 -20.86
CA ALA A 263 11.52 7.45 -21.57
C ALA A 263 12.37 8.60 -21.02
N SER A 264 11.78 9.77 -20.75
CA SER A 264 12.49 10.93 -20.19
C SER A 264 13.09 10.65 -18.80
N LYS A 265 12.49 9.71 -18.05
CA LYS A 265 12.99 9.22 -16.76
C LYS A 265 13.97 8.06 -16.88
N LYS A 266 14.37 7.70 -18.11
CA LYS A 266 15.26 6.55 -18.41
C LYS A 266 14.69 5.22 -17.92
N LEU A 267 13.36 5.09 -17.85
CA LEU A 267 12.69 3.83 -17.55
C LEU A 267 12.55 3.01 -18.83
N THR A 268 12.66 1.69 -18.71
CA THR A 268 12.47 0.79 -19.86
C THR A 268 11.02 0.81 -20.34
N GLN A 269 10.84 1.04 -21.64
CA GLN A 269 9.53 1.00 -22.28
C GLN A 269 9.11 -0.43 -22.68
N ALA A 270 10.05 -1.37 -22.74
CA ALA A 270 9.72 -2.79 -23.03
C ALA A 270 8.92 -3.44 -21.89
N GLY A 271 9.14 -2.98 -20.66
CA GLY A 271 8.39 -3.40 -19.47
C GLY A 271 7.07 -2.68 -19.26
N LEU A 272 6.73 -1.69 -20.08
CA LEU A 272 5.57 -0.80 -19.88
C LEU A 272 4.40 -1.25 -20.76
N SER A 273 3.22 -1.37 -20.15
CA SER A 273 1.94 -1.45 -20.87
C SER A 273 0.97 -0.43 -20.29
N VAL A 274 0.18 0.20 -21.15
CA VAL A 274 -0.80 1.21 -20.78
C VAL A 274 -2.08 0.92 -21.55
N THR A 275 -3.21 1.00 -20.85
CA THR A 275 -4.54 1.01 -21.46
C THR A 275 -5.33 2.12 -20.81
N LEU A 276 -5.98 2.95 -21.63
CA LEU A 276 -6.84 4.03 -21.18
C LEU A 276 -8.20 3.88 -21.83
N ILE A 277 -9.26 3.83 -21.02
CA ILE A 277 -10.65 3.77 -21.49
C ILE A 277 -11.38 5.00 -20.96
N ASN A 278 -12.01 5.75 -21.85
CA ASN A 278 -12.98 6.76 -21.47
C ASN A 278 -14.33 6.07 -21.18
N VAL A 279 -14.68 5.96 -19.91
CA VAL A 279 -15.89 5.25 -19.46
C VAL A 279 -17.17 5.84 -20.06
N ASN A 280 -17.22 7.14 -20.33
CA ASN A 280 -18.43 7.81 -20.81
C ASN A 280 -18.67 7.59 -22.31
N SER A 281 -17.60 7.64 -23.11
CA SER A 281 -17.70 7.50 -24.58
C SER A 281 -17.46 6.07 -25.08
N GLY A 282 -16.84 5.21 -24.27
CA GLY A 282 -16.38 3.89 -24.71
C GLY A 282 -15.16 3.96 -25.63
N GLU A 283 -14.45 5.09 -25.66
CA GLU A 283 -13.20 5.21 -26.39
C GLU A 283 -12.04 4.53 -25.66
N ILE A 284 -11.09 3.98 -26.41
CA ILE A 284 -9.88 3.31 -25.90
C ILE A 284 -8.63 3.78 -26.63
N ALA A 285 -7.50 3.76 -25.92
CA ALA A 285 -6.17 3.81 -26.50
C ALA A 285 -5.19 3.02 -25.61
N GLY A 286 -4.04 2.63 -26.16
CA GLY A 286 -3.07 1.88 -25.39
C GLY A 286 -1.70 1.75 -26.02
N TYR A 287 -0.76 1.34 -25.19
CA TYR A 287 0.62 1.04 -25.56
C TYR A 287 0.94 -0.35 -25.03
N GLN A 288 1.30 -1.28 -25.92
CA GLN A 288 1.55 -2.69 -25.57
C GLN A 288 0.40 -3.31 -24.73
N GLN A 289 -0.85 -2.89 -25.01
CA GLN A 289 -1.99 -3.20 -24.15
C GLN A 289 -2.38 -4.67 -24.09
N GLU A 290 -2.05 -5.41 -25.15
CA GLU A 290 -2.26 -6.86 -25.30
C GLU A 290 -1.06 -7.69 -24.80
N GLN A 291 0.02 -7.05 -24.38
CA GLN A 291 1.18 -7.77 -23.85
C GLN A 291 0.85 -8.34 -22.46
N PHE A 292 1.04 -9.65 -22.35
CA PHE A 292 0.82 -10.38 -21.12
C PHE A 292 1.90 -10.08 -20.09
N ARG A 293 1.49 -9.69 -18.87
CA ARG A 293 2.39 -9.35 -17.77
C ARG A 293 1.94 -9.97 -16.46
N TYR A 294 2.91 -10.17 -15.56
CA TYR A 294 2.62 -10.59 -14.20
C TYR A 294 1.90 -9.47 -13.43
N PRO A 295 0.65 -9.67 -12.97
CA PRO A 295 -0.17 -8.60 -12.41
C PRO A 295 0.11 -8.27 -10.94
N ALA A 296 0.93 -9.06 -10.25
CA ALA A 296 1.03 -9.02 -8.79
C ALA A 296 -0.38 -9.02 -8.15
N SER A 297 -0.70 -8.01 -7.33
CA SER A 297 -2.00 -7.93 -6.64
C SER A 297 -3.17 -7.45 -7.50
N VAL A 298 -2.95 -7.00 -8.74
CA VAL A 298 -4.05 -6.61 -9.66
C VAL A 298 -4.97 -7.80 -9.95
N VAL A 299 -4.44 -9.04 -9.87
CA VAL A 299 -5.22 -10.27 -10.02
C VAL A 299 -6.40 -10.37 -9.04
N LYS A 300 -6.29 -9.75 -7.85
CA LYS A 300 -7.33 -9.78 -6.81
C LYS A 300 -8.62 -9.10 -7.27
N LEU A 301 -8.55 -8.22 -8.29
CA LEU A 301 -9.74 -7.66 -8.95
C LEU A 301 -10.58 -8.75 -9.63
N PHE A 302 -9.93 -9.71 -10.29
CA PHE A 302 -10.61 -10.84 -10.93
C PHE A 302 -11.20 -11.78 -9.87
N TRP A 303 -10.48 -12.00 -8.77
CA TRP A 303 -10.96 -12.83 -7.66
C TRP A 303 -12.16 -12.21 -6.94
N LEU A 304 -12.17 -10.88 -6.76
CA LEU A 304 -13.32 -10.14 -6.27
C LEU A 304 -14.56 -10.40 -7.14
N VAL A 305 -14.42 -10.23 -8.46
CA VAL A 305 -15.53 -10.42 -9.39
C VAL A 305 -16.03 -11.88 -9.39
N ALA A 306 -15.11 -12.85 -9.40
CA ALA A 306 -15.49 -14.25 -9.34
C ALA A 306 -16.19 -14.60 -8.00
N PHE A 307 -15.69 -14.09 -6.87
CA PHE A 307 -16.31 -14.28 -5.56
C PHE A 307 -17.72 -13.68 -5.50
N SER A 308 -17.89 -12.45 -5.96
CA SER A 308 -19.21 -11.80 -6.03
C SER A 308 -20.17 -12.58 -6.93
N GLY A 309 -19.68 -13.13 -8.06
CA GLY A 309 -20.50 -13.99 -8.92
C GLY A 309 -20.95 -15.27 -8.22
N GLN A 310 -20.06 -15.93 -7.47
CA GLN A 310 -20.42 -17.13 -6.70
C GLN A 310 -21.48 -16.82 -5.61
N LEU A 311 -21.41 -15.65 -4.96
CA LEU A 311 -22.43 -15.20 -4.02
C LEU A 311 -23.78 -14.94 -4.69
N GLU A 312 -23.80 -14.21 -5.81
CA GLU A 312 -25.03 -13.91 -6.56
C GLU A 312 -25.71 -15.20 -7.05
N ALA A 313 -24.92 -16.20 -7.46
CA ALA A 313 -25.42 -17.51 -7.88
C ALA A 313 -25.86 -18.43 -6.71
N GLY A 314 -25.66 -18.02 -5.46
CA GLY A 314 -25.96 -18.84 -4.28
C GLY A 314 -25.04 -20.06 -4.11
N LEU A 315 -23.87 -20.04 -4.75
CA LEU A 315 -22.87 -21.13 -4.69
C LEU A 315 -21.87 -20.94 -3.55
N LEU A 316 -21.75 -19.72 -3.02
CA LEU A 316 -21.03 -19.40 -1.79
C LEU A 316 -21.97 -18.80 -0.76
N THR A 317 -21.76 -19.18 0.50
CA THR A 317 -22.43 -18.57 1.64
C THR A 317 -21.63 -17.34 2.10
N PRO A 318 -22.26 -16.17 2.35
CA PRO A 318 -21.58 -14.97 2.81
C PRO A 318 -21.22 -15.04 4.30
N GLU A 319 -20.36 -15.99 4.66
CA GLU A 319 -19.86 -16.13 6.03
C GLU A 319 -19.09 -14.88 6.46
N GLN A 320 -19.25 -14.49 7.73
CA GLN A 320 -18.63 -13.27 8.26
C GLN A 320 -17.12 -13.22 8.04
N GLN A 321 -16.44 -14.36 8.17
CA GLN A 321 -15.00 -14.46 7.94
C GLN A 321 -14.65 -14.23 6.47
N LEU A 322 -15.38 -14.84 5.52
CA LEU A 322 -15.15 -14.64 4.09
C LEU A 322 -15.42 -13.20 3.65
N MET A 323 -16.44 -12.53 4.22
CA MET A 323 -16.69 -11.12 3.95
C MET A 323 -15.59 -10.21 4.50
N THR A 324 -15.05 -10.55 5.67
CA THR A 324 -13.90 -9.86 6.27
C THR A 324 -12.64 -10.05 5.41
N ASP A 325 -12.42 -11.27 4.90
CA ASP A 325 -11.32 -11.56 3.98
C ASP A 325 -11.49 -10.83 2.65
N LEU A 326 -12.69 -10.79 2.08
CA LEU A 326 -12.97 -10.05 0.86
C LEU A 326 -12.62 -8.56 1.03
N GLN A 327 -13.02 -7.97 2.15
CA GLN A 327 -12.69 -6.59 2.48
C GLN A 327 -11.17 -6.40 2.55
N LYS A 328 -10.45 -7.18 3.37
CA LYS A 328 -8.99 -7.09 3.53
C LYS A 328 -8.23 -7.30 2.22
N MET A 329 -8.69 -8.24 1.40
CA MET A 329 -8.13 -8.50 0.07
C MET A 329 -8.21 -7.25 -0.83
N VAL A 330 -9.31 -6.51 -0.77
CA VAL A 330 -9.55 -5.34 -1.63
C VAL A 330 -8.95 -4.06 -1.05
N THR A 331 -9.10 -3.81 0.26
CA THR A 331 -8.70 -2.54 0.89
C THR A 331 -7.22 -2.49 1.25
N GLU A 332 -6.66 -3.62 1.68
CA GLU A 332 -5.29 -3.70 2.19
C GLU A 332 -4.38 -4.53 1.28
N SER A 333 -4.95 -5.15 0.24
CA SER A 333 -4.26 -6.14 -0.57
C SER A 333 -3.64 -7.23 0.30
N GLU A 334 -4.33 -7.66 1.36
CA GLU A 334 -3.83 -8.71 2.25
C GLU A 334 -3.74 -10.04 1.49
N ASN A 335 -2.60 -10.73 1.57
CA ASN A 335 -2.38 -11.98 0.85
C ASN A 335 -3.03 -13.20 1.54
N ASP A 336 -3.11 -13.19 2.87
CA ASP A 336 -3.74 -14.27 3.64
C ASP A 336 -5.23 -14.33 3.33
N ALA A 337 -5.91 -13.19 3.41
CA ALA A 337 -7.27 -13.03 2.93
C ALA A 337 -7.44 -13.44 1.46
N ALA A 338 -6.56 -12.97 0.57
CA ALA A 338 -6.63 -13.33 -0.85
C ALA A 338 -6.47 -14.84 -1.10
N SER A 339 -5.62 -15.52 -0.32
CA SER A 339 -5.44 -16.98 -0.33
C SER A 339 -6.74 -17.70 0.03
N ARG A 340 -7.43 -17.26 1.09
CA ARG A 340 -8.72 -17.85 1.50
C ARG A 340 -9.84 -17.58 0.49
N ILE A 341 -9.86 -16.39 -0.11
CA ILE A 341 -10.85 -16.04 -1.15
C ILE A 341 -10.70 -16.92 -2.38
N ILE A 342 -9.49 -17.06 -2.94
CA ILE A 342 -9.31 -17.92 -4.13
C ILE A 342 -9.63 -19.38 -3.80
N ASP A 343 -9.28 -19.87 -2.61
CA ASP A 343 -9.64 -21.21 -2.13
C ASP A 343 -11.17 -21.43 -2.11
N ALA A 344 -11.92 -20.46 -1.57
CA ALA A 344 -13.38 -20.50 -1.55
C ALA A 344 -13.97 -20.46 -2.98
N VAL A 345 -13.52 -19.54 -3.83
CA VAL A 345 -14.01 -19.37 -5.21
C VAL A 345 -13.78 -20.63 -6.05
N THR A 346 -12.67 -21.34 -5.83
CA THR A 346 -12.32 -22.54 -6.58
C THR A 346 -12.68 -23.84 -5.88
N ASN A 347 -13.22 -23.80 -4.66
CA ASN A 347 -13.49 -24.98 -3.83
C ASN A 347 -12.26 -25.90 -3.70
N THR A 348 -11.12 -25.31 -3.36
CA THR A 348 -9.82 -26.00 -3.22
C THR A 348 -9.13 -25.62 -1.93
N GLU A 349 -8.29 -26.50 -1.42
CA GLU A 349 -7.56 -26.28 -0.17
C GLU A 349 -6.04 -26.20 -0.41
N PRO A 350 -5.28 -25.50 0.45
CA PRO A 350 -3.83 -25.55 0.46
C PRO A 350 -3.32 -26.87 1.06
N GLY A 351 -2.06 -27.23 0.80
CA GLY A 351 -1.43 -28.37 1.47
C GLY A 351 -0.30 -28.98 0.65
N GLY A 352 0.10 -30.19 1.03
CA GLY A 352 1.14 -30.98 0.37
C GLY A 352 0.83 -31.29 -1.10
N GLU A 353 1.84 -31.83 -1.79
CA GLU A 353 1.68 -32.35 -3.15
C GLU A 353 0.62 -33.45 -3.19
N LEU A 354 -0.10 -33.53 -4.31
CA LEU A 354 -1.12 -34.54 -4.55
C LEU A 354 -0.67 -35.44 -5.71
N THR A 355 -1.21 -36.65 -5.79
CA THR A 355 -0.89 -37.59 -6.87
C THR A 355 -2.16 -38.04 -7.60
N GLY A 356 -1.99 -38.61 -8.79
CA GLY A 356 -3.07 -39.25 -9.55
C GLY A 356 -4.31 -38.38 -9.74
N GLU A 357 -5.48 -38.98 -9.50
CA GLU A 357 -6.80 -38.37 -9.68
C GLU A 357 -7.06 -37.20 -8.72
N GLU A 358 -6.53 -37.25 -7.49
CA GLU A 358 -6.68 -36.17 -6.52
C GLU A 358 -6.06 -34.87 -7.02
N TYR A 359 -4.84 -34.96 -7.58
CA TYR A 359 -4.18 -33.80 -8.17
C TYR A 359 -4.97 -33.26 -9.37
N GLN A 360 -5.45 -34.13 -10.27
CA GLN A 360 -6.22 -33.70 -11.44
C GLN A 360 -7.54 -33.04 -11.03
N THR A 361 -8.21 -33.57 -10.01
CA THR A 361 -9.44 -32.98 -9.46
C THR A 361 -9.17 -31.61 -8.85
N TRP A 362 -8.13 -31.49 -8.01
CA TRP A 362 -7.73 -30.22 -7.42
C TRP A 362 -7.34 -29.19 -8.48
N LEU A 363 -6.57 -29.59 -9.50
CA LEU A 363 -6.13 -28.72 -10.59
C LEU A 363 -7.31 -28.25 -11.44
N LYS A 364 -8.25 -29.14 -11.77
CA LYS A 364 -9.48 -28.80 -12.50
C LYS A 364 -10.29 -27.76 -11.73
N LYS A 365 -10.48 -27.97 -10.43
CA LYS A 365 -11.15 -27.01 -9.54
C LYS A 365 -10.41 -25.68 -9.48
N ARG A 366 -9.10 -25.68 -9.20
CA ARG A 366 -8.28 -24.47 -9.11
C ARG A 366 -8.32 -23.63 -10.38
N THR A 367 -8.23 -24.27 -11.54
CA THR A 367 -8.20 -23.59 -12.84
C THR A 367 -9.58 -23.17 -13.34
N GLN A 368 -10.67 -23.49 -12.63
CA GLN A 368 -12.02 -23.06 -13.00
C GLN A 368 -12.15 -21.52 -13.05
N ILE A 369 -11.35 -20.82 -12.25
CA ILE A 369 -11.32 -19.36 -12.24
C ILE A 369 -10.85 -18.77 -13.58
N ASN A 370 -9.96 -19.45 -14.29
CA ASN A 370 -9.55 -19.04 -15.64
C ASN A 370 -10.72 -19.24 -16.61
N ARG A 371 -11.39 -20.39 -16.55
CA ARG A 371 -12.54 -20.73 -17.42
C ARG A 371 -13.73 -19.78 -17.22
N PHE A 372 -13.97 -19.34 -15.98
CA PHE A 372 -15.01 -18.37 -15.63
C PHE A 372 -14.92 -17.10 -16.49
N PHE A 373 -13.70 -16.57 -16.70
CA PHE A 373 -13.47 -15.39 -17.55
C PHE A 373 -13.27 -15.74 -19.03
N GLN A 374 -12.60 -16.84 -19.37
CA GLN A 374 -12.32 -17.24 -20.75
C GLN A 374 -13.60 -17.46 -21.57
N LYS A 375 -14.64 -18.05 -20.97
CA LYS A 375 -15.98 -18.21 -21.58
C LYS A 375 -16.67 -16.87 -21.90
N ALA A 376 -16.22 -15.77 -21.30
CA ALA A 376 -16.67 -14.40 -21.55
C ALA A 376 -15.69 -13.59 -22.45
N GLY A 377 -14.77 -14.27 -23.13
CA GLY A 377 -13.86 -13.67 -24.10
C GLY A 377 -12.55 -13.13 -23.52
N TYR A 378 -12.25 -13.38 -22.24
CA TYR A 378 -10.93 -13.09 -21.68
C TYR A 378 -9.93 -14.20 -22.02
N GLN A 379 -9.39 -14.16 -23.23
CA GLN A 379 -8.54 -15.24 -23.75
C GLN A 379 -7.14 -15.24 -23.13
N ASN A 380 -6.55 -16.43 -23.01
CA ASN A 380 -5.13 -16.66 -22.66
C ASN A 380 -4.65 -16.09 -21.30
N LEU A 381 -5.55 -15.64 -20.43
CA LEU A 381 -5.18 -15.27 -19.06
C LEU A 381 -4.89 -16.51 -18.19
N ASP A 382 -4.06 -16.31 -17.18
CA ASP A 382 -3.91 -17.21 -16.05
C ASP A 382 -4.02 -16.40 -14.76
N ILE A 383 -4.98 -16.72 -13.91
CA ILE A 383 -5.24 -16.04 -12.64
C ILE A 383 -5.43 -17.04 -11.50
N ALA A 384 -5.00 -18.29 -11.71
CA ALA A 384 -5.22 -19.40 -10.78
C ALA A 384 -4.20 -19.46 -9.63
N HIS A 385 -3.16 -18.61 -9.63
CA HIS A 385 -2.04 -18.74 -8.70
C HIS A 385 -2.17 -17.79 -7.51
N LYS A 386 -1.91 -18.27 -6.30
CA LYS A 386 -1.92 -17.42 -5.10
C LYS A 386 -0.85 -16.32 -5.12
N THR A 387 -1.15 -15.23 -4.42
CA THR A 387 -0.21 -14.18 -4.05
C THR A 387 0.54 -14.54 -2.76
N TYR A 388 1.81 -14.14 -2.66
CA TYR A 388 2.69 -14.47 -1.54
C TYR A 388 3.37 -13.21 -0.97
N PRO A 389 3.76 -13.18 0.31
CA PRO A 389 3.74 -14.29 1.30
C PRO A 389 2.34 -14.59 1.85
N ILE A 390 2.15 -15.82 2.35
CA ILE A 390 0.96 -16.28 3.08
C ILE A 390 1.39 -16.67 4.50
N LEU A 391 1.09 -15.84 5.48
CA LEU A 391 1.64 -15.93 6.83
C LEU A 391 0.98 -17.02 7.67
N TYR A 392 -0.34 -17.17 7.60
CA TYR A 392 -1.04 -18.23 8.35
C TYR A 392 -0.63 -19.66 7.95
N LEU A 393 -0.05 -19.83 6.76
CA LEU A 393 0.50 -21.10 6.28
C LEU A 393 2.03 -21.19 6.44
N ASN A 394 2.68 -20.15 6.95
CA ASN A 394 4.14 -20.01 6.99
C ASN A 394 4.80 -20.18 5.60
N GLN A 395 4.24 -19.58 4.56
CA GLN A 395 4.69 -19.72 3.16
C GLN A 395 5.18 -18.39 2.58
N GLN A 396 6.48 -18.30 2.31
CA GLN A 396 7.06 -17.14 1.59
C GLN A 396 6.93 -17.25 0.06
N LYS A 397 6.70 -18.46 -0.44
CA LYS A 397 6.63 -18.81 -1.87
C LYS A 397 5.73 -20.02 -2.05
N PRO A 398 5.35 -20.39 -3.28
CA PRO A 398 4.56 -21.59 -3.55
C PRO A 398 5.24 -22.85 -2.98
N THR A 399 4.45 -23.68 -2.31
CA THR A 399 4.83 -25.00 -1.77
C THR A 399 3.74 -26.03 -2.05
N GLY A 400 4.08 -27.32 -1.92
CA GLY A 400 3.12 -28.42 -2.11
C GLY A 400 2.41 -28.36 -3.47
N ARG A 401 1.09 -28.59 -3.47
CA ARG A 401 0.27 -28.56 -4.69
C ARG A 401 0.26 -27.21 -5.43
N GLU A 402 0.45 -26.09 -4.72
CA GLU A 402 0.59 -24.76 -5.34
C GLU A 402 1.89 -24.65 -6.14
N ARG A 403 2.97 -25.27 -5.64
CA ARG A 403 4.24 -25.38 -6.39
C ARG A 403 4.10 -26.36 -7.55
N GLN A 404 3.46 -27.50 -7.33
CA GLN A 404 3.23 -28.55 -8.34
C GLN A 404 2.50 -27.98 -9.56
N MET A 405 1.44 -27.19 -9.36
CA MET A 405 0.70 -26.51 -10.43
C MET A 405 1.57 -25.57 -11.27
N ARG A 406 2.61 -24.98 -10.67
CA ARG A 406 3.48 -24.03 -11.37
C ARG A 406 4.55 -24.68 -12.23
N GLN A 407 4.88 -25.94 -11.96
CA GLN A 407 5.98 -26.61 -12.64
C GLN A 407 5.51 -27.16 -13.99
N THR A 408 6.09 -26.64 -15.06
CA THR A 408 5.87 -27.16 -16.42
C THR A 408 7.21 -27.48 -17.07
N ALA A 409 7.20 -28.29 -18.13
CA ALA A 409 8.39 -28.59 -18.92
C ALA A 409 9.09 -27.32 -19.46
N ASN A 410 8.32 -26.23 -19.66
CA ASN A 410 8.77 -25.00 -20.33
C ASN A 410 8.92 -23.81 -19.37
N GLY A 411 8.90 -24.04 -18.05
CA GLY A 411 9.13 -22.99 -17.05
C GLY A 411 8.12 -22.98 -15.90
N VAL A 412 7.99 -21.82 -15.26
CA VAL A 412 7.17 -21.61 -14.07
C VAL A 412 5.92 -20.81 -14.44
N LEU A 413 4.74 -21.42 -14.32
CA LEU A 413 3.47 -20.71 -14.47
C LEU A 413 3.29 -19.69 -13.34
N ARG A 414 2.65 -18.58 -13.70
CA ARG A 414 2.33 -17.46 -12.83
C ARG A 414 1.05 -16.82 -13.31
N ASN A 415 0.44 -16.00 -12.46
CA ASN A 415 -0.63 -15.13 -12.93
C ASN A 415 -0.14 -14.27 -14.10
N LEU A 416 -0.98 -14.13 -15.11
CA LEU A 416 -0.66 -13.47 -16.37
C LEU A 416 -1.94 -12.87 -16.95
N ILE A 417 -1.95 -11.56 -17.13
CA ILE A 417 -3.05 -10.81 -17.76
C ILE A 417 -2.48 -9.70 -18.63
N THR A 418 -3.29 -9.14 -19.51
CA THR A 418 -2.95 -7.91 -20.24
C THR A 418 -3.50 -6.66 -19.51
N THR A 419 -2.98 -5.46 -19.82
CA THR A 419 -3.57 -4.23 -19.26
C THR A 419 -4.95 -3.95 -19.84
N GLU A 420 -5.20 -4.39 -21.08
CA GLU A 420 -6.51 -4.32 -21.70
C GLU A 420 -7.55 -5.16 -20.94
N GLN A 421 -7.20 -6.40 -20.55
CA GLN A 421 -8.09 -7.25 -19.76
C GLN A 421 -8.41 -6.61 -18.40
N ALA A 422 -7.40 -6.07 -17.71
CA ALA A 422 -7.62 -5.37 -16.45
C ALA A 422 -8.52 -4.14 -16.61
N ALA A 423 -8.27 -3.32 -17.65
CA ALA A 423 -9.06 -2.12 -17.93
C ALA A 423 -10.49 -2.45 -18.35
N ARG A 424 -10.69 -3.49 -19.16
CA ARG A 424 -12.00 -4.03 -19.53
C ARG A 424 -12.78 -4.44 -18.28
N LEU A 425 -12.16 -5.18 -17.36
CA LEU A 425 -12.82 -5.62 -16.13
C LEU A 425 -13.23 -4.42 -15.26
N MET A 426 -12.35 -3.42 -15.12
CA MET A 426 -12.69 -2.17 -14.42
C MET A 426 -13.85 -1.42 -15.09
N TYR A 427 -13.86 -1.35 -16.43
CA TYR A 427 -14.96 -0.77 -17.20
C TYR A 427 -16.28 -1.52 -16.94
N GLU A 428 -16.27 -2.85 -16.96
CA GLU A 428 -17.45 -3.68 -16.71
C GLU A 428 -17.94 -3.52 -15.26
N ILE A 429 -17.05 -3.37 -14.27
CA ILE A 429 -17.43 -3.09 -12.88
C ILE A 429 -18.09 -1.72 -12.77
N VAL A 430 -17.44 -0.67 -13.26
CA VAL A 430 -17.93 0.70 -13.09
C VAL A 430 -19.26 0.91 -13.83
N THR A 431 -19.42 0.31 -15.02
CA THR A 431 -20.65 0.35 -15.81
C THR A 431 -21.73 -0.64 -15.37
N ARG A 432 -21.53 -1.36 -14.25
CA ARG A 432 -22.47 -2.32 -13.66
C ARG A 432 -22.82 -3.49 -14.60
N ARG A 433 -21.86 -3.92 -15.40
CA ARG A 433 -21.96 -5.09 -16.30
C ARG A 433 -21.30 -6.34 -15.72
N ALA A 434 -20.43 -6.18 -14.72
CA ALA A 434 -19.65 -7.27 -14.18
C ALA A 434 -20.49 -8.29 -13.39
N ILE A 435 -21.12 -7.88 -12.29
CA ILE A 435 -21.92 -8.69 -11.36
C ILE A 435 -23.08 -7.79 -10.87
N SER A 436 -24.25 -8.36 -10.53
CA SER A 436 -25.50 -7.63 -10.26
C SER A 436 -25.50 -6.72 -9.04
#